data_AF-A0A5D0G359-F1
#
_entry.id   AF-A0A5D0G359-F1
#
_cell.length_a   1.000
_cell.length_b   1.000
_cell.length_c   1.000
_cell.angle_alpha   90.00
_cell.angle_beta   90.00
_cell.angle_gamma   90.00
#
_symmetry.space_group_name_H-M   'P 1'
#
loop_
_entity.id
_entity.type
_entity.pdbx_description
1 polymer ?
#
loop_
_entity_poly.entity_id
_entity_poly.type
_entity_poly.pdbx_seq_one_letter_code
_entity_poly.pdbx_strand_id
1 'polypeptide(L)'
;MIKFFRHIRKSLLMENKTGKYFKYAVGEIVLVVIGILIALQINTWNNNRIEKEAEIKTLIELKNGIERDSKLMQNSLAIISQCVDRMKELKGLLKDKDYNYSQQLDTLFGAVYGVHSIRINKAFYEDLKASSLRLIKNDDIRLKIVNLFEDNYVLLDNIFAMELHINDITRPYYLKNFNNIDFLISASPNNFNELWIDTYYKNIVHYRIINLESNHIDAYNKTIPKIESLSNDINNYLKNYND
;
A
#
# COMPACT_ATOMS: atom_id res chain seq x y z
N MET A 1 -33.12 38.85 25.67
CA MET A 1 -32.07 39.88 25.77
C MET A 1 -32.34 41.14 24.94
N ILE A 2 -32.67 41.05 23.65
CA ILE A 2 -32.89 42.22 22.76
C ILE A 2 -33.91 43.23 23.32
N LYS A 3 -35.03 42.78 23.92
CA LYS A 3 -36.08 43.68 24.43
C LYS A 3 -35.64 44.52 25.65
N PHE A 4 -34.75 43.99 26.49
CA PHE A 4 -34.27 44.65 27.71
C PHE A 4 -33.29 45.78 27.36
N PHE A 5 -32.28 45.48 26.55
CA PHE A 5 -31.34 46.49 26.06
C PHE A 5 -32.01 47.54 25.16
N ARG A 6 -33.04 47.14 24.38
CA ARG A 6 -33.89 48.08 23.62
C ARG A 6 -34.62 49.07 24.53
N HIS A 7 -35.14 48.63 25.68
CA HIS A 7 -35.85 49.49 26.62
C HIS A 7 -34.91 50.54 27.25
N ILE A 8 -33.70 50.11 27.64
CA ILE A 8 -32.66 50.97 28.21
C ILE A 8 -32.19 52.03 27.20
N ARG A 9 -31.95 51.64 25.95
CA ARG A 9 -31.60 52.60 24.87
C ARG A 9 -32.67 53.66 24.67
N LYS A 10 -33.94 53.24 24.66
CA LYS A 10 -35.08 54.14 24.42
C LYS A 10 -35.23 55.15 25.55
N SER A 11 -35.04 54.73 26.80
CA SER A 11 -35.07 55.63 27.97
C SER A 11 -33.88 56.61 27.98
N LEU A 12 -32.67 56.17 27.61
CA LEU A 12 -31.47 57.04 27.58
C LEU A 12 -31.50 58.09 26.45
N LEU A 13 -32.16 57.79 25.33
CA LEU A 13 -32.43 58.76 24.26
C LEU A 13 -33.46 59.81 24.67
N MET A 14 -34.50 59.43 25.42
CA MET A 14 -35.53 60.34 25.91
C MET A 14 -35.01 61.32 26.97
N GLU A 15 -33.91 61.00 27.66
CA GLU A 15 -33.30 61.84 28.69
C GLU A 15 -32.18 62.78 28.17
N ASN A 16 -32.00 62.97 26.85
CA ASN A 16 -30.90 63.76 26.24
C ASN A 16 -29.47 63.28 26.62
N LYS A 17 -29.31 62.03 27.07
CA LYS A 17 -28.01 61.45 27.50
C LYS A 17 -27.29 60.73 26.35
N THR A 18 -27.05 61.42 25.24
CA THR A 18 -26.42 60.88 24.01
C THR A 18 -25.07 60.19 24.27
N GLY A 19 -24.22 60.75 25.14
CA GLY A 19 -22.93 60.13 25.49
C GLY A 19 -23.05 58.79 26.24
N LYS A 20 -24.10 58.60 27.06
CA LYS A 20 -24.37 57.30 27.70
C LYS A 20 -24.94 56.32 26.67
N TYR A 21 -25.85 56.77 25.80
CA TYR A 21 -26.42 55.96 24.73
C TYR A 21 -25.35 55.32 23.84
N PHE A 22 -24.34 56.07 23.39
CA PHE A 22 -23.24 55.53 22.57
C PHE A 22 -22.44 54.46 23.31
N LYS A 23 -22.11 54.65 24.60
CA LYS A 23 -21.40 53.63 25.41
C LYS A 23 -22.19 52.32 25.51
N TYR A 24 -23.50 52.39 25.73
CA TYR A 24 -24.35 51.19 25.79
C TYR A 24 -24.52 50.51 24.42
N ALA A 25 -24.63 51.28 23.33
CA ALA A 25 -24.73 50.73 21.98
C ALA A 25 -23.43 50.02 21.56
N VAL A 26 -22.26 50.58 21.88
CA VAL A 26 -20.96 49.93 21.66
C VAL A 26 -20.83 48.66 22.51
N GLY A 27 -21.24 48.70 23.78
CA GLY A 27 -21.24 47.53 24.65
C GLY A 27 -22.09 46.36 24.11
N GLU A 28 -23.24 46.66 23.50
CA GLU A 28 -24.09 45.65 22.88
C GLU A 28 -23.46 45.03 21.62
N ILE A 29 -22.84 45.84 20.77
CA ILE A 29 -22.11 45.33 19.59
C ILE A 29 -20.97 44.42 20.05
N VAL A 30 -20.19 44.84 21.05
CA VAL A 30 -19.10 44.03 21.61
C VAL A 30 -19.62 42.71 22.17
N LEU A 31 -20.74 42.70 22.91
CA LEU A 31 -21.36 41.48 23.42
C LEU A 31 -21.82 40.53 22.31
N VAL A 32 -22.44 41.07 21.26
CA VAL A 32 -22.86 40.27 20.09
C VAL A 32 -21.66 39.68 19.38
N VAL A 33 -20.61 40.47 19.17
CA VAL A 33 -19.36 40.01 18.54
C VAL A 33 -18.70 38.89 19.36
N ILE A 34 -18.60 39.05 20.69
CA ILE A 34 -18.09 37.99 21.59
C ILE A 34 -18.94 36.72 21.45
N GLY A 35 -20.27 36.84 21.42
CA GLY A 35 -21.17 35.70 21.21
C GLY A 35 -20.93 34.97 19.89
N ILE A 36 -20.74 35.71 18.79
CA ILE A 36 -20.43 35.14 17.47
C ILE A 36 -19.06 34.45 17.49
N LEU A 37 -18.05 35.08 18.08
CA LEU A 37 -16.69 34.51 18.18
C LEU A 37 -16.68 33.21 18.99
N ILE A 38 -17.39 33.15 20.11
CA ILE A 38 -17.54 31.93 20.91
C ILE A 38 -18.25 30.84 20.09
N ALA A 39 -19.34 31.18 19.38
CA ALA A 39 -20.04 30.21 18.54
C ALA A 39 -19.14 29.65 17.42
N LEU A 40 -18.36 30.51 16.76
CA LEU A 40 -17.39 30.10 15.75
C LEU A 40 -16.28 29.23 16.35
N GLN A 41 -15.78 29.56 17.55
CA GLN A 41 -14.77 28.77 18.24
C GLN A 41 -15.29 27.38 18.61
N ILE A 42 -16.51 27.27 19.15
CA ILE A 42 -17.14 25.97 19.46
C ILE A 42 -17.31 25.13 18.21
N ASN A 43 -17.80 25.73 17.12
CA ASN A 43 -17.96 25.03 15.84
C ASN A 43 -16.61 24.55 15.27
N THR A 44 -15.59 25.41 15.31
CA THR A 44 -14.24 25.09 14.84
C THR A 44 -13.62 23.96 15.69
N TRP A 45 -13.78 24.01 17.01
CA TRP A 45 -13.30 22.97 17.92
C TRP A 45 -13.98 21.62 17.65
N ASN A 46 -15.31 21.60 17.48
CA ASN A 46 -16.03 20.37 17.16
C ASN A 46 -15.63 19.80 15.80
N ASN A 47 -15.45 20.64 14.78
CA ASN A 47 -14.97 20.20 13.47
C ASN A 47 -13.55 19.62 13.56
N ASN A 48 -12.63 20.29 14.26
CA ASN A 48 -11.27 19.79 14.49
C ASN A 48 -11.27 18.43 15.20
N ARG A 49 -12.19 18.21 16.14
CA ARG A 49 -12.36 16.91 16.83
C ARG A 49 -12.82 15.82 15.86
N ILE A 50 -13.83 16.10 15.03
CA ILE A 50 -14.34 15.16 14.02
C ILE A 50 -13.25 14.81 13.01
N GLU A 51 -12.50 15.80 12.51
CA GLU A 51 -11.38 15.57 11.59
C GLU A 51 -10.27 14.75 12.24
N LYS A 52 -9.94 15.02 13.52
CA LYS A 52 -8.96 14.24 14.29
C LYS A 52 -9.38 12.77 14.41
N GLU A 53 -10.64 12.51 14.77
CA GLU A 53 -11.18 11.15 14.88
C GLU A 53 -11.14 10.42 13.52
N ALA A 54 -11.48 11.11 12.43
CA ALA A 54 -11.42 10.57 11.07
C ALA A 54 -9.97 10.26 10.62
N GLU A 55 -9.02 11.14 10.92
CA GLU A 55 -7.58 10.95 10.65
C GLU A 55 -7.05 9.70 11.35
N ILE A 56 -7.30 9.56 12.67
CA ILE A 56 -6.87 8.39 13.45
C ILE A 56 -7.42 7.10 12.85
N LYS A 57 -8.73 7.06 12.57
CA LYS A 57 -9.38 5.88 12.00
C LYS A 57 -8.74 5.51 10.65
N THR A 58 -8.56 6.50 9.79
CA THR A 58 -7.94 6.33 8.46
C THR A 58 -6.53 5.75 8.58
N LEU A 59 -5.69 6.29 9.48
CA LEU A 59 -4.33 5.82 9.68
C LEU A 59 -4.27 4.39 10.24
N ILE A 60 -5.18 4.03 11.15
CA ILE A 60 -5.27 2.66 11.69
C ILE A 60 -5.66 1.67 10.59
N GLU A 61 -6.70 1.98 9.82
CA GLU A 61 -7.15 1.13 8.72
C GLU A 61 -6.06 0.95 7.65
N LEU A 62 -5.39 2.05 7.29
CA LEU A 62 -4.25 2.03 6.38
C LEU A 62 -3.13 1.13 6.89
N LYS A 63 -2.70 1.32 8.14
CA LYS A 63 -1.63 0.56 8.77
C LYS A 63 -1.92 -0.94 8.73
N ASN A 64 -3.13 -1.32 9.13
CA ASN A 64 -3.55 -2.72 9.12
C ASN A 64 -3.57 -3.31 7.70
N GLY A 65 -3.92 -2.50 6.71
CA GLY A 65 -3.87 -2.86 5.29
C GLY A 65 -2.45 -3.14 4.81
N ILE A 66 -1.54 -2.18 4.98
CA ILE A 66 -0.16 -2.31 4.53
C ILE A 66 0.60 -3.42 5.28
N GLU A 67 0.33 -3.63 6.58
CA GLU A 67 0.93 -4.73 7.35
C GLU A 67 0.49 -6.11 6.82
N ARG A 68 -0.77 -6.24 6.40
CA ARG A 68 -1.27 -7.45 5.74
C ARG A 68 -0.57 -7.67 4.41
N ASP A 69 -0.41 -6.62 3.62
CA ASP A 69 0.31 -6.68 2.34
C ASP A 69 1.77 -7.10 2.54
N SER A 70 2.46 -6.54 3.55
CA SER A 70 3.83 -6.94 3.89
C SER A 70 3.93 -8.43 4.24
N LYS A 71 2.98 -8.95 5.02
CA LYS A 71 2.94 -10.40 5.33
C LYS A 71 2.74 -11.26 4.08
N LEU A 72 1.91 -10.83 3.14
CA LEU A 72 1.74 -11.51 1.86
C LEU A 72 3.04 -11.47 1.03
N MET A 73 3.72 -10.32 0.99
CA MET A 73 5.01 -10.15 0.32
C MET A 73 6.09 -11.06 0.93
N GLN A 74 6.19 -11.12 2.26
CA GLN A 74 7.16 -11.98 2.96
C GLN A 74 6.94 -13.46 2.64
N ASN A 75 5.69 -13.92 2.62
CA ASN A 75 5.37 -15.29 2.23
C ASN A 75 5.73 -15.58 0.77
N SER A 76 5.39 -14.65 -0.14
CA SER A 76 5.73 -14.78 -1.57
C SER A 76 7.24 -14.76 -1.79
N LEU A 77 7.98 -13.89 -1.09
CA LEU A 77 9.43 -13.81 -1.13
C LEU A 77 10.09 -15.13 -0.71
N ALA A 78 9.59 -15.78 0.34
CA ALA A 78 10.09 -17.07 0.80
C ALA A 78 9.88 -18.17 -0.26
N ILE A 79 8.70 -18.20 -0.88
CA ILE A 79 8.36 -19.16 -1.94
C ILE A 79 9.24 -18.92 -3.18
N ILE A 80 9.34 -17.68 -3.65
CA ILE A 80 10.10 -17.32 -4.84
C ILE A 80 11.59 -17.61 -4.64
N SER A 81 12.14 -17.29 -3.47
CA SER A 81 13.55 -17.58 -3.16
C SER A 81 13.85 -19.08 -3.28
N GLN A 82 12.99 -19.93 -2.70
CA GLN A 82 13.13 -21.40 -2.82
C GLN A 82 13.04 -21.88 -4.28
N CYS A 83 12.16 -21.28 -5.08
CA CYS A 83 12.06 -21.62 -6.50
C CYS A 83 13.33 -21.23 -7.25
N VAL A 84 13.87 -20.03 -7.00
CA VAL A 84 15.14 -19.57 -7.60
C VAL A 84 16.29 -20.50 -7.24
N ASP A 85 16.36 -20.97 -5.99
CA ASP A 85 17.42 -21.90 -5.57
C ASP A 85 17.34 -23.23 -6.33
N ARG A 86 16.13 -23.80 -6.48
CA ARG A 86 15.90 -24.99 -7.32
C ARG A 86 16.26 -24.76 -8.78
N MET A 87 15.93 -23.58 -9.34
CA MET A 87 16.31 -23.25 -10.71
C MET A 87 17.83 -23.12 -10.89
N LYS A 88 18.54 -22.57 -9.89
CA LYS A 88 20.01 -22.49 -9.89
C LYS A 88 20.65 -23.87 -9.82
N GLU A 89 20.10 -24.76 -9.00
CA GLU A 89 20.49 -26.17 -8.96
C GLU A 89 20.32 -26.80 -10.35
N LEU A 90 19.14 -26.68 -10.95
CA LEU A 90 18.86 -27.19 -12.30
C LEU A 90 19.83 -26.62 -13.34
N LYS A 91 20.08 -25.31 -13.32
CA LYS A 91 21.03 -24.64 -14.21
C LYS A 91 22.45 -25.20 -14.05
N GLY A 92 22.83 -25.60 -12.84
CA GLY A 92 24.10 -26.29 -12.56
C GLY A 92 24.14 -27.66 -13.22
N LEU A 93 23.10 -28.47 -13.04
CA LEU A 93 22.97 -29.82 -13.60
C LEU A 93 22.95 -29.81 -15.13
N LEU A 94 22.26 -28.85 -15.75
CA LEU A 94 22.15 -28.70 -17.23
C LEU A 94 23.48 -28.45 -17.96
N LYS A 95 24.58 -28.26 -17.23
CA LYS A 95 25.95 -28.18 -17.78
C LYS A 95 26.51 -29.56 -18.13
N ASP A 96 26.10 -30.59 -17.41
CA ASP A 96 26.46 -31.97 -17.72
C ASP A 96 25.59 -32.49 -18.86
N LYS A 97 26.20 -32.92 -19.96
CA LYS A 97 25.46 -33.39 -21.14
C LYS A 97 25.03 -34.85 -21.01
N ASP A 98 25.70 -35.63 -20.16
CA ASP A 98 25.51 -37.07 -20.03
C ASP A 98 24.74 -37.44 -18.75
N TYR A 99 23.92 -36.50 -18.27
CA TYR A 99 23.11 -36.67 -17.08
C TYR A 99 21.96 -37.66 -17.33
N ASN A 100 21.66 -38.51 -16.35
CA ASN A 100 20.54 -39.46 -16.43
C ASN A 100 19.30 -38.90 -15.74
N TYR A 101 18.14 -39.14 -16.34
CA TYR A 101 16.87 -38.78 -15.73
C TYR A 101 16.69 -39.45 -14.35
N SER A 102 16.20 -38.68 -13.39
CA SER A 102 15.64 -39.17 -12.14
C SER A 102 14.37 -38.40 -11.81
N GLN A 103 13.42 -39.03 -11.12
CA GLN A 103 12.15 -38.40 -10.75
C GLN A 103 12.33 -37.16 -9.84
N GLN A 104 13.48 -37.02 -9.17
CA GLN A 104 13.79 -35.85 -8.36
C GLN A 104 13.88 -34.57 -9.20
N LEU A 105 14.27 -34.69 -10.48
CA LEU A 105 14.34 -33.57 -11.42
C LEU A 105 12.98 -32.94 -11.71
N ASP A 106 11.88 -33.69 -11.57
CA ASP A 106 10.54 -33.18 -11.84
C ASP A 106 10.23 -31.96 -10.97
N THR A 107 10.71 -31.95 -9.73
CA THR A 107 10.54 -30.81 -8.81
C THR A 107 11.32 -29.57 -9.24
N LEU A 108 12.47 -29.76 -9.89
CA LEU A 108 13.28 -28.68 -10.44
C LEU A 108 12.65 -28.12 -11.72
N PHE A 109 12.12 -29.00 -12.58
CA PHE A 109 11.39 -28.62 -13.77
C PHE A 109 10.08 -27.88 -13.44
N GLY A 110 9.37 -28.30 -12.40
CA GLY A 110 8.17 -27.65 -11.90
C GLY A 110 8.42 -26.25 -11.34
N ALA A 111 9.56 -26.03 -10.69
CA ALA A 111 9.94 -24.70 -10.17
C ALA A 111 10.01 -23.64 -11.29
N VAL A 112 10.53 -24.01 -12.47
CA VAL A 112 10.71 -23.10 -13.61
C VAL A 112 9.38 -22.65 -14.23
N TYR A 113 8.34 -23.49 -14.19
CA TYR A 113 7.03 -23.20 -14.81
C TYR A 113 6.18 -22.20 -14.02
N GLY A 114 6.46 -22.01 -12.73
CA GLY A 114 5.55 -21.29 -11.85
C GLY A 114 6.06 -19.99 -11.24
N VAL A 115 5.10 -19.10 -10.90
CA VAL A 115 5.27 -17.97 -9.96
C VAL A 115 4.04 -17.74 -9.12
N HIS A 116 4.28 -17.53 -7.83
CA HIS A 116 3.28 -16.98 -6.94
C HIS A 116 3.30 -15.45 -6.99
N SER A 117 2.41 -14.85 -7.79
CA SER A 117 2.21 -13.41 -7.76
C SER A 117 1.11 -13.05 -6.76
N ILE A 118 1.40 -12.07 -5.90
CA ILE A 118 0.38 -11.47 -5.05
C ILE A 118 -0.29 -10.32 -5.82
N ARG A 119 -1.60 -10.16 -5.65
CA ARG A 119 -2.31 -8.94 -6.03
C ARG A 119 -2.57 -8.14 -4.77
N ILE A 120 -2.06 -6.90 -4.75
CA ILE A 120 -2.30 -6.00 -3.64
C ILE A 120 -3.67 -5.33 -3.81
N ASN A 121 -4.46 -5.29 -2.75
CA ASN A 121 -5.77 -4.65 -2.78
C ASN A 121 -5.60 -3.12 -2.64
N LYS A 122 -5.82 -2.40 -3.73
CA LYS A 122 -5.70 -0.93 -3.78
C LYS A 122 -6.99 -0.18 -3.46
N ALA A 123 -8.12 -0.88 -3.28
CA ALA A 123 -9.43 -0.22 -3.12
C ALA A 123 -9.45 0.79 -1.96
N PHE A 124 -8.80 0.46 -0.85
CA PHE A 124 -8.67 1.36 0.29
C PHE A 124 -7.86 2.61 -0.05
N TYR A 125 -6.74 2.45 -0.77
CA TYR A 125 -5.91 3.59 -1.16
C TYR A 125 -6.60 4.48 -2.19
N GLU A 126 -7.33 3.92 -3.15
CA GLU A 126 -8.10 4.71 -4.12
C GLU A 126 -9.17 5.57 -3.43
N ASP A 127 -9.88 5.01 -2.44
CA ASP A 127 -10.82 5.77 -1.61
C ASP A 127 -10.09 6.87 -0.81
N LEU A 128 -8.94 6.52 -0.22
CA LEU A 128 -8.13 7.44 0.56
C LEU A 128 -7.62 8.60 -0.31
N LYS A 129 -7.15 8.33 -1.52
CA LYS A 129 -6.67 9.32 -2.50
C LYS A 129 -7.79 10.28 -2.93
N ALA A 130 -9.01 9.78 -3.08
CA ALA A 130 -10.16 10.58 -3.50
C ALA A 130 -10.69 11.51 -2.40
N SER A 131 -10.69 11.08 -1.14
CA SER A 131 -11.47 11.75 -0.08
C SER A 131 -10.68 12.16 1.16
N SER A 132 -9.65 11.40 1.53
CA SER A 132 -9.15 11.34 2.90
C SER A 132 -7.65 11.59 3.08
N LEU A 133 -6.85 11.60 2.00
CA LEU A 133 -5.41 11.85 2.07
C LEU A 133 -5.09 13.22 2.70
N ARG A 134 -5.95 14.22 2.47
CA ARG A 134 -5.86 15.58 3.06
C ARG A 134 -6.13 15.62 4.56
N LEU A 135 -6.79 14.59 5.11
CA LEU A 135 -7.06 14.50 6.56
C LEU A 135 -5.80 14.16 7.35
N ILE A 136 -4.80 13.57 6.69
CA ILE A 136 -3.51 13.23 7.29
C ILE A 136 -2.67 14.50 7.39
N LYS A 137 -2.59 15.05 8.60
CA LYS A 137 -1.92 16.32 8.91
C LYS A 137 -0.41 16.21 8.89
N ASN A 138 0.13 15.03 9.19
CA ASN A 138 1.56 14.79 9.11
C ASN A 138 2.01 14.65 7.64
N ASP A 139 2.69 15.67 7.14
CA ASP A 139 3.15 15.73 5.75
C ASP A 139 4.13 14.61 5.39
N ASP A 140 5.00 14.20 6.32
CA ASP A 140 5.97 13.11 6.10
C ASP A 140 5.27 11.75 5.96
N ILE A 141 4.35 11.44 6.87
CA ILE A 141 3.51 10.23 6.77
C ILE A 141 2.72 10.26 5.45
N ARG A 142 2.10 11.40 5.12
CA ARG A 142 1.33 11.55 3.88
C ARG A 142 2.19 11.29 2.64
N LEU A 143 3.40 11.82 2.59
CA LEU A 143 4.34 11.59 1.48
C LEU A 143 4.78 10.12 1.41
N LYS A 144 5.10 9.48 2.54
CA LYS A 144 5.44 8.06 2.59
C LYS A 144 4.31 7.16 2.08
N ILE A 145 3.05 7.51 2.40
CA ILE A 145 1.87 6.82 1.86
C ILE A 145 1.83 6.97 0.34
N VAL A 146 1.92 8.19 -0.18
CA VAL A 146 1.90 8.42 -1.63
C VAL A 146 2.99 7.62 -2.33
N ASN A 147 4.24 7.71 -1.86
CA ASN A 147 5.37 6.99 -2.47
C ASN A 147 5.19 5.46 -2.40
N LEU A 148 4.66 4.92 -1.30
CA LEU A 148 4.42 3.48 -1.18
C LEU A 148 3.42 3.00 -2.25
N PHE A 149 2.31 3.71 -2.43
CA PHE A 149 1.25 3.26 -3.34
C PHE A 149 1.50 3.62 -4.81
N GLU A 150 2.06 4.80 -5.08
CA GLU A 150 2.28 5.30 -6.44
C GLU A 150 3.60 4.84 -7.04
N ASP A 151 4.61 4.50 -6.23
CA ASP A 151 5.89 3.97 -6.74
C ASP A 151 5.99 2.46 -6.50
N ASN A 152 6.02 2.03 -5.24
CA ASN A 152 6.31 0.64 -4.91
C ASN A 152 5.20 -0.31 -5.36
N TYR A 153 3.93 0.02 -5.11
CA TYR A 153 2.83 -0.84 -5.51
C TYR A 153 2.56 -0.79 -7.02
N VAL A 154 2.90 0.31 -7.70
CA VAL A 154 2.87 0.36 -9.17
C VAL A 154 3.97 -0.51 -9.77
N LEU A 155 5.18 -0.51 -9.19
CA LEU A 155 6.24 -1.42 -9.59
C LEU A 155 5.80 -2.89 -9.47
N LEU A 156 5.15 -3.26 -8.37
CA LEU A 156 4.63 -4.62 -8.18
C LEU A 156 3.59 -5.01 -9.23
N ASP A 157 2.70 -4.10 -9.63
CA ASP A 157 1.73 -4.35 -10.71
C ASP A 157 2.43 -4.56 -12.06
N ASN A 158 3.46 -3.77 -12.36
CA ASN A 158 4.25 -3.91 -13.58
C ASN A 158 4.97 -5.26 -13.62
N ILE A 159 5.51 -5.70 -12.48
CA ILE A 159 6.14 -7.02 -12.34
C ILE A 159 5.13 -8.14 -12.57
N PHE A 160 3.93 -8.01 -11.99
CA PHE A 160 2.85 -8.96 -12.23
C PHE A 160 2.46 -9.03 -13.71
N ALA A 161 2.29 -7.88 -14.37
CA ALA A 161 1.98 -7.83 -15.80
C ALA A 161 3.08 -8.47 -16.66
N MET A 162 4.35 -8.21 -16.34
CA MET A 162 5.48 -8.85 -17.00
C MET A 162 5.44 -10.37 -16.82
N GLU A 163 5.10 -10.88 -15.64
CA GLU A 163 5.00 -12.33 -15.39
C GLU A 163 3.94 -13.00 -16.28
N LEU A 164 2.81 -12.31 -16.53
CA LEU A 164 1.80 -12.81 -17.46
C LEU A 164 2.37 -13.00 -18.87
N HIS A 165 3.17 -12.05 -19.35
CA HIS A 165 3.82 -12.14 -20.67
C HIS A 165 4.88 -13.25 -20.73
N ILE A 166 5.61 -13.49 -19.64
CA ILE A 166 6.55 -14.62 -19.57
C ILE A 166 5.79 -15.94 -19.68
N ASN A 167 4.65 -16.04 -19.01
CA ASN A 167 3.80 -17.22 -19.06
C ASN A 167 3.27 -17.50 -20.47
N ASP A 168 2.99 -16.47 -21.28
CA ASP A 168 2.57 -16.65 -22.67
C ASP A 168 3.66 -17.30 -23.56
N ILE A 169 4.92 -17.22 -23.14
CA ILE A 169 6.06 -17.86 -23.82
C ILE A 169 6.37 -19.24 -23.20
N THR A 170 6.35 -19.37 -21.88
CA THR A 170 6.72 -20.62 -21.20
C THR A 170 5.61 -21.66 -21.24
N ARG A 171 4.33 -21.26 -21.19
CA ARG A 171 3.17 -22.16 -21.23
C ARG A 171 3.11 -23.03 -22.47
N PRO A 172 3.20 -22.51 -23.71
CA PRO A 172 3.20 -23.37 -24.89
C PRO A 172 4.36 -24.37 -24.89
N TYR A 173 5.54 -23.95 -24.44
CA TYR A 173 6.69 -24.84 -24.33
C TYR A 173 6.45 -25.97 -23.32
N TYR A 174 5.92 -25.64 -22.14
CA TYR A 174 5.64 -26.61 -21.09
C TYR A 174 4.56 -27.61 -21.49
N LEU A 175 3.44 -27.13 -22.05
CA LEU A 175 2.34 -28.00 -22.50
C LEU A 175 2.77 -28.95 -23.63
N LYS A 176 3.78 -28.57 -24.43
CA LYS A 176 4.33 -29.43 -25.49
C LYS A 176 5.30 -30.48 -24.95
N ASN A 177 6.20 -30.07 -24.04
CA ASN A 177 7.39 -30.86 -23.70
C ASN A 177 7.30 -31.57 -22.33
N PHE A 178 6.28 -31.30 -21.53
CA PHE A 178 6.10 -31.89 -20.22
C PHE A 178 4.70 -32.51 -20.04
N ASN A 179 4.60 -33.42 -19.07
CA ASN A 179 3.37 -33.96 -18.52
C ASN A 179 3.40 -33.87 -16.98
N ASN A 180 2.33 -34.30 -16.31
CA ASN A 180 2.21 -34.28 -14.84
C ASN A 180 2.57 -32.90 -14.24
N ILE A 181 2.14 -31.84 -14.93
CA ILE A 181 2.50 -30.47 -14.59
C ILE A 181 1.68 -30.03 -13.38
N ASP A 182 2.35 -29.85 -12.25
CA ASP A 182 1.85 -29.18 -11.06
C ASP A 182 2.66 -27.90 -10.83
N PHE A 183 1.96 -26.78 -10.78
CA PHE A 183 2.57 -25.46 -10.83
C PHE A 183 3.43 -25.20 -9.60
N LEU A 184 4.69 -24.78 -9.80
CA LEU A 184 5.73 -24.63 -8.75
C LEU A 184 6.19 -25.94 -8.09
N ILE A 185 5.53 -27.06 -8.38
CA ILE A 185 5.69 -28.30 -7.62
C ILE A 185 6.43 -29.36 -8.45
N SER A 186 5.93 -29.71 -9.63
CA SER A 186 6.51 -30.76 -10.47
C SER A 186 6.17 -30.61 -11.95
N ALA A 187 7.04 -31.10 -12.83
CA ALA A 187 6.73 -31.34 -14.24
C ALA A 187 7.65 -32.44 -14.77
N SER A 188 7.11 -33.50 -15.37
CA SER A 188 7.94 -34.57 -15.91
C SER A 188 8.14 -34.37 -17.42
N PRO A 189 9.36 -34.51 -17.96
CA PRO A 189 9.60 -34.32 -19.39
C PRO A 189 9.00 -35.45 -20.22
N ASN A 190 8.36 -35.12 -21.34
CA ASN A 190 7.88 -36.10 -22.31
C ASN A 190 9.05 -36.84 -22.98
N ASN A 191 10.15 -36.13 -23.24
CA ASN A 191 11.40 -36.66 -23.75
C ASN A 191 12.58 -36.00 -23.04
N PHE A 192 13.13 -36.67 -22.03
CA PHE A 192 14.22 -36.13 -21.20
C PHE A 192 15.47 -35.79 -22.04
N ASN A 193 15.91 -36.71 -22.90
CA ASN A 193 17.15 -36.54 -23.66
C ASN A 193 17.09 -35.32 -24.59
N GLU A 194 15.93 -35.08 -25.21
CA GLU A 194 15.70 -33.90 -26.06
C GLU A 194 15.63 -32.61 -25.23
N LEU A 195 14.89 -32.62 -24.11
CA LEU A 195 14.81 -31.47 -23.20
C LEU A 195 16.19 -31.07 -22.66
N TRP A 196 17.00 -32.06 -22.27
CA TRP A 196 18.25 -31.84 -21.54
C TRP A 196 19.32 -31.11 -22.38
N ILE A 197 19.28 -31.30 -23.70
CA ILE A 197 20.17 -30.62 -24.65
C ILE A 197 19.52 -29.38 -25.28
N ASP A 198 18.23 -29.13 -25.05
CA ASP A 198 17.53 -28.00 -25.65
C ASP A 198 18.06 -26.65 -25.13
N THR A 199 18.60 -25.87 -26.06
CA THR A 199 19.10 -24.53 -25.78
C THR A 199 17.96 -23.57 -25.40
N TYR A 200 16.77 -23.76 -25.98
CA TYR A 200 15.62 -22.91 -25.66
C TYR A 200 15.17 -23.13 -24.21
N TYR A 201 15.06 -24.38 -23.75
CA TYR A 201 14.80 -24.67 -22.34
C TYR A 201 15.86 -24.07 -21.40
N LYS A 202 17.15 -24.24 -21.72
CA LYS A 202 18.25 -23.64 -20.92
C LYS A 202 18.12 -22.12 -20.82
N ASN A 203 17.73 -21.47 -21.91
CA ASN A 203 17.48 -20.03 -21.93
C ASN A 203 16.26 -19.64 -21.09
N ILE A 204 15.18 -20.44 -21.12
CA ILE A 204 14.04 -20.25 -20.20
C ILE A 204 14.53 -20.30 -18.75
N VAL A 205 15.21 -21.38 -18.34
CA VAL A 205 15.71 -21.53 -16.96
C VAL A 205 16.57 -20.33 -16.56
N HIS A 206 17.51 -19.92 -17.43
CA HIS A 206 18.38 -18.79 -17.14
C HIS A 206 17.61 -17.47 -16.99
N TYR A 207 16.69 -17.19 -17.92
CA TYR A 207 15.90 -15.97 -17.92
C TYR A 207 14.97 -15.91 -16.72
N ARG A 208 14.34 -17.02 -16.33
CA ARG A 208 13.48 -17.12 -15.14
C ARG A 208 14.24 -16.76 -13.86
N ILE A 209 15.47 -17.26 -13.70
CA ILE A 209 16.33 -16.90 -12.55
C ILE A 209 16.56 -15.39 -12.50
N ILE A 210 17.05 -14.79 -13.58
CA ILE A 210 17.33 -13.35 -13.64
C ILE A 210 16.06 -12.54 -13.36
N ASN A 211 14.95 -12.92 -13.99
CA ASN A 211 13.69 -12.21 -13.87
C ASN A 211 13.17 -12.21 -12.43
N LEU A 212 13.21 -13.35 -11.75
CA LEU A 212 12.74 -13.46 -10.36
C LEU A 212 13.63 -12.70 -9.39
N GLU A 213 14.96 -12.79 -9.55
CA GLU A 213 15.91 -12.09 -8.68
C GLU A 213 15.87 -10.58 -8.87
N SER A 214 15.99 -10.10 -10.11
CA SER A 214 16.09 -8.67 -10.40
C SER A 214 14.77 -7.92 -10.31
N ASN A 215 13.63 -8.62 -10.29
CA ASN A 215 12.32 -7.97 -10.23
C ASN A 215 11.56 -8.35 -8.96
N HIS A 216 11.09 -9.60 -8.84
CA HIS A 216 10.20 -9.99 -7.74
C HIS A 216 10.90 -9.87 -6.37
N ILE A 217 12.06 -10.52 -6.22
CA ILE A 217 12.82 -10.53 -4.97
C ILE A 217 13.28 -9.10 -4.62
N ASP A 218 13.86 -8.38 -5.58
CA ASP A 218 14.31 -7.00 -5.38
C ASP A 218 13.15 -6.06 -4.97
N ALA A 219 12.00 -6.13 -5.65
CA ALA A 219 10.85 -5.29 -5.33
C ALA A 219 10.28 -5.57 -3.94
N TYR A 220 10.19 -6.84 -3.52
CA TYR A 220 9.77 -7.18 -2.16
C TYR A 220 10.77 -6.70 -1.11
N ASN A 221 12.07 -6.92 -1.33
CA ASN A 221 13.13 -6.46 -0.42
C ASN A 221 13.18 -4.92 -0.29
N LYS A 222 12.75 -4.18 -1.32
CA LYS A 222 12.62 -2.72 -1.27
C LYS A 222 11.32 -2.23 -0.65
N THR A 223 10.23 -3.00 -0.78
CA THR A 223 8.88 -2.56 -0.39
C THR A 223 8.56 -2.90 1.06
N ILE A 224 8.94 -4.10 1.52
CA ILE A 224 8.68 -4.56 2.91
C ILE A 224 9.24 -3.57 3.94
N PRO A 225 10.52 -3.12 3.85
CA PRO A 225 11.07 -2.17 4.83
C PRO A 225 10.37 -0.80 4.81
N LYS A 226 9.86 -0.37 3.65
CA LYS A 226 9.09 0.88 3.55
C LYS A 226 7.75 0.77 4.25
N ILE A 227 7.08 -0.38 4.13
CA ILE A 227 5.84 -0.66 4.88
C ILE A 227 6.13 -0.64 6.39
N GLU A 228 7.19 -1.33 6.83
CA GLU A 228 7.57 -1.39 8.24
C GLU A 228 7.89 0.00 8.81
N SER A 229 8.67 0.80 8.07
CA SER A 229 8.95 2.20 8.43
C SER A 229 7.66 3.01 8.57
N LEU A 230 6.78 2.97 7.55
CA LEU A 230 5.54 3.72 7.56
C LEU A 230 4.61 3.28 8.70
N SER A 231 4.50 1.98 8.98
CA SER A 231 3.71 1.47 10.11
C SER A 231 4.25 2.00 11.44
N ASN A 232 5.57 2.00 11.62
CA ASN A 232 6.21 2.53 12.83
C ASN A 232 5.96 4.03 12.99
N ASP A 233 6.07 4.80 11.92
CA ASP A 233 5.78 6.24 11.93
C ASP A 233 4.32 6.53 12.31
N ILE A 234 3.38 5.76 11.74
CA ILE A 234 1.96 5.84 12.10
C ILE A 234 1.75 5.50 13.58
N ASN A 235 2.35 4.41 14.08
CA ASN A 235 2.23 4.02 15.49
C ASN A 235 2.76 5.11 16.44
N ASN A 236 3.90 5.72 16.11
CA ASN A 236 4.49 6.80 16.89
C ASN A 236 3.62 8.06 16.85
N TYR A 237 3.09 8.40 15.69
CA TYR A 237 2.19 9.53 15.53
C TYR A 237 0.90 9.37 16.33
N LEU A 238 0.30 8.17 16.32
CA LEU A 238 -0.92 7.86 17.07
C LEU A 238 -0.71 7.83 18.59
N LYS A 239 0.48 7.50 19.08
CA LYS A 239 0.78 7.58 20.53
C LYS A 239 0.70 9.01 21.03
N ASN A 240 1.28 9.95 20.29
CA ASN A 240 1.27 11.39 20.61
C ASN A 240 -0.13 12.03 20.54
N TYR A 241 -1.14 11.31 20.06
CA TYR A 241 -2.53 11.79 19.97
C TYR A 241 -3.36 11.47 21.23
N ASN A 242 -2.90 10.52 22.03
CA ASN A 242 -3.56 10.02 23.25
C ASN A 242 -2.99 10.64 24.55
N ASP A 243 -1.86 11.36 24.45
CA ASP A 243 -1.28 12.21 25.50
C ASP A 243 -1.78 13.66 25.36
#